data_AF-A0AA97BRQ1-F1
#
_entry.id   AF-A0AA97BRQ1-F1
#
_cell.length_a   1.000
_cell.length_b   1.000
_cell.length_c   1.000
_cell.angle_alpha   90.00
_cell.angle_beta   90.00
_cell.angle_gamma   90.00
#
_symmetry.space_group_name_H-M   'P 1'
#
loop_
_entity.id
_entity.type
_entity.pdbx_description
1 polymer ?
#
loop_
_entity_poly.entity_id
_entity_poly.type
_entity_poly.pdbx_seq_one_letter_code
_entity_poly.pdbx_strand_id
1 'polypeptide(L)'
;MDSILRATGMYIALMLLFRVAGRRSLADLTTFDFVLLLIIGEATQQALLGEDFSFTNAMLVIATLIVLDVGLSLAKLNSKRLARLVDGHATLVVDHGRFLHHRMRRARLTEDDILESARDSQGIESVGQIKFAIVERNGKISIIPQE
;
A
#
# COMPACT_ATOMS: atom_id res chain seq x y z
N MET A 1 1.94 15.62 33.65
CA MET A 1 0.79 14.70 33.57
C MET A 1 0.07 14.82 32.22
N ASP A 2 -0.03 16.01 31.65
CA ASP A 2 -0.71 16.23 30.36
C ASP A 2 -0.10 15.44 29.20
N SER A 3 1.22 15.28 29.14
CA SER A 3 1.88 14.49 28.09
C SER A 3 1.49 13.00 28.13
N ILE A 4 1.27 12.43 29.32
CA ILE A 4 0.86 11.02 29.48
C ILE A 4 -0.58 10.83 29.00
N LEU A 5 -1.47 11.78 29.35
CA LEU A 5 -2.86 11.80 28.90
C LEU A 5 -2.97 12.01 27.37
N ARG A 6 -2.19 12.94 26.82
CA ARG A 6 -2.09 13.19 25.36
C ARG A 6 -1.57 11.96 24.62
N ALA A 7 -0.52 11.31 25.14
CA ALA A 7 0.03 10.08 24.56
C ALA A 7 -0.99 8.93 24.60
N THR A 8 -1.69 8.75 25.72
CA THR A 8 -2.71 7.71 25.86
C THR A 8 -3.89 7.97 24.93
N GLY A 9 -4.38 9.21 24.84
CA GLY A 9 -5.46 9.60 23.95
C GLY A 9 -5.09 9.41 22.47
N MET A 10 -3.87 9.80 22.09
CA MET A 10 -3.37 9.62 20.73
C MET A 10 -3.22 8.14 20.38
N TYR A 11 -2.70 7.33 21.30
CA TYR A 11 -2.60 5.89 21.11
C TYR A 11 -3.98 5.24 20.87
N ILE A 12 -4.98 5.58 21.69
CA ILE A 12 -6.35 5.07 21.52
C ILE A 12 -6.96 5.56 20.20
N ALA A 13 -6.74 6.83 19.84
CA ALA A 13 -7.17 7.37 18.56
C ALA A 13 -6.56 6.56 17.41
N LEU A 14 -5.22 6.46 17.33
CA LEU A 14 -4.52 5.67 16.30
C LEU A 14 -4.99 4.21 16.26
N MET A 15 -5.23 3.59 17.41
CA MET A 15 -5.75 2.23 17.47
C MET A 15 -7.15 2.10 16.85
N LEU A 16 -8.06 3.04 17.15
CA LEU A 16 -9.38 3.09 16.52
C LEU A 16 -9.27 3.35 15.01
N LEU A 17 -8.32 4.19 14.61
CA LEU A 17 -8.06 4.54 13.22
C LEU A 17 -7.62 3.36 12.40
N PHE A 18 -6.59 2.64 12.86
CA PHE A 18 -6.14 1.41 12.21
C PHE A 18 -7.22 0.33 12.20
N ARG A 19 -8.10 0.30 13.22
CA ARG A 19 -9.23 -0.64 13.23
C ARG A 19 -10.29 -0.32 12.17
N VAL A 20 -10.55 0.94 11.88
CA VAL A 20 -11.47 1.37 10.80
C VAL A 20 -10.84 1.19 9.42
N ALA A 21 -9.54 1.46 9.27
CA ALA A 21 -8.79 1.25 8.03
C ALA A 21 -8.73 -0.24 7.58
N GLY A 22 -9.02 -1.17 8.50
CA GLY A 22 -9.18 -2.59 8.21
C GLY A 22 -7.88 -3.40 8.36
N ARG A 23 -7.91 -4.67 7.90
CA ARG A 23 -6.83 -5.65 8.10
C ARG A 23 -5.82 -5.70 6.95
N ARG A 24 -5.35 -4.57 6.43
CA ARG A 24 -4.24 -4.61 5.46
C ARG A 24 -2.95 -4.93 6.22
N SER A 25 -2.29 -6.01 5.83
CA SER A 25 -0.95 -6.34 6.35
C SER A 25 0.04 -5.25 5.91
N LEU A 26 1.10 -4.99 6.69
CA LEU A 26 2.18 -4.08 6.29
C LEU A 26 2.76 -4.45 4.91
N ALA A 27 2.72 -5.74 4.57
CA ALA A 27 3.20 -6.30 3.31
C ALA A 27 2.31 -5.98 2.09
N ASP A 28 1.07 -5.52 2.30
CA ASP A 28 0.07 -5.24 1.27
C ASP A 28 -0.22 -3.74 1.12
N LEU A 29 0.49 -2.90 1.87
CA LEU A 29 0.35 -1.46 1.78
C LEU A 29 0.76 -0.99 0.38
N THR A 30 -0.10 -0.18 -0.22
CA THR A 30 0.22 0.52 -1.46
C THR A 30 1.18 1.67 -1.18
N THR A 31 1.84 2.20 -2.22
CA THR A 31 2.70 3.38 -2.09
C THR A 31 1.95 4.57 -1.48
N PHE A 32 0.67 4.72 -1.78
CA PHE A 32 -0.17 5.76 -1.20
C PHE A 32 -0.41 5.54 0.29
N ASP A 33 -0.70 4.29 0.70
CA ASP A 33 -0.88 3.95 2.12
C ASP A 33 0.40 4.23 2.92
N PHE A 34 1.58 4.01 2.30
CA PHE A 34 2.87 4.33 2.91
C PHE A 34 3.06 5.85 3.12
N VAL A 35 2.70 6.67 2.11
CA VAL A 35 2.73 8.13 2.25
C VAL A 35 1.77 8.61 3.34
N LEU A 36 0.57 8.02 3.41
CA LEU A 36 -0.41 8.34 4.45
C LEU A 36 0.12 8.01 5.85
N LEU A 37 0.76 6.84 6.02
CA LEU A 37 1.38 6.44 7.28
C LEU A 37 2.45 7.44 7.74
N LEU A 38 3.29 7.94 6.82
CA LEU A 38 4.29 8.95 7.12
C LEU A 38 3.67 10.27 7.59
N ILE A 39 2.62 10.74 6.90
CA ILE A 39 1.91 11.97 7.27
C ILE A 39 1.26 11.83 8.65
N ILE A 40 0.67 10.67 8.96
CA ILE A 40 0.09 10.38 10.28
C ILE A 40 1.17 10.40 11.37
N GLY A 41 2.35 9.84 11.09
CA GLY A 41 3.49 9.85 11.99
C GLY A 41 3.94 11.28 12.34
N GLU A 42 4.11 12.13 11.32
CA GLU A 42 4.46 13.54 11.47
C GLU A 42 3.41 14.30 12.31
N ALA A 43 2.12 14.14 11.97
CA ALA A 43 1.02 14.77 12.70
C ALA A 43 0.96 14.31 14.16
N THR A 44 1.22 13.03 14.41
CA THR A 44 1.27 12.43 15.75
C THR A 44 2.43 12.99 16.56
N GLN A 45 3.60 13.12 15.97
CA GLN A 45 4.76 13.72 16.62
C GLN A 45 4.48 15.17 17.02
N GLN A 46 3.91 15.96 16.12
CA GLN A 46 3.50 17.34 16.42
C GLN A 46 2.46 17.38 17.54
N ALA A 47 1.50 16.47 17.56
CA ALA A 47 0.47 16.38 18.61
C ALA A 47 1.05 16.09 20.01
N LEU A 48 2.11 15.27 20.07
CA LEU A 48 2.76 14.86 21.31
C LEU A 48 3.71 15.95 21.85
N LEU A 49 4.36 16.70 20.96
CA LEU A 49 5.39 17.68 21.31
C LEU A 49 4.89 19.14 21.33
N GLY A 50 3.76 19.44 20.69
CA GLY A 50 3.27 20.81 20.53
C GLY A 50 2.43 21.34 21.68
N GLU A 51 2.47 22.66 21.88
CA GLU A 51 1.63 23.39 22.85
C GLU A 51 0.15 23.47 22.41
N ASP A 52 -0.73 23.76 23.36
CA ASP A 52 -2.19 23.51 23.48
C ASP A 52 -3.09 23.46 22.22
N PHE A 53 -2.74 24.12 21.13
CA PHE A 53 -3.43 23.99 19.84
C PHE A 53 -3.04 22.74 19.03
N SER A 54 -1.96 22.04 19.42
CA SER A 54 -1.43 20.90 18.66
C SER A 54 -2.29 19.64 18.75
N PHE A 55 -2.91 19.35 19.91
CA PHE A 55 -3.71 18.12 20.07
C PHE A 55 -5.03 18.18 19.30
N THR A 56 -5.78 19.28 19.44
CA THR A 56 -7.05 19.47 18.71
C THR A 56 -6.81 19.54 17.21
N ASN A 57 -5.76 20.25 16.78
CA ASN A 57 -5.39 20.34 15.38
C ASN A 57 -4.96 18.98 14.82
N ALA A 58 -4.15 18.21 15.55
CA ALA A 58 -3.78 16.87 15.14
C ALA A 58 -5.00 15.95 15.03
N MET A 59 -5.94 16.03 15.98
CA MET A 59 -7.15 15.22 15.93
C MET A 59 -8.04 15.60 14.74
N LEU A 60 -8.13 16.89 14.39
CA LEU A 60 -8.80 17.38 13.17
C LEU A 60 -8.11 16.92 11.89
N VAL A 61 -6.78 17.03 11.80
CA VAL A 61 -5.98 16.57 10.65
C VAL A 61 -6.15 15.07 10.45
N ILE A 62 -5.99 14.29 11.52
CA ILE A 62 -6.15 12.85 11.50
C ILE A 62 -7.59 12.48 11.11
N ALA A 63 -8.60 13.12 11.71
CA ALA A 63 -10.01 12.91 11.35
C ALA A 63 -10.28 13.15 9.86
N THR A 64 -9.75 14.26 9.34
CA THR A 64 -9.88 14.65 7.93
C THR A 64 -9.21 13.63 7.01
N LEU A 65 -8.01 13.17 7.35
CA LEU A 65 -7.29 12.17 6.56
C LEU A 65 -8.04 10.84 6.47
N ILE A 66 -8.72 10.39 7.53
CA ILE A 66 -9.55 9.17 7.47
C ILE A 66 -10.76 9.38 6.58
N VAL A 67 -11.46 10.50 6.74
CA VAL A 67 -12.68 10.76 5.96
C VAL A 67 -12.32 10.79 4.48
N LEU A 68 -11.15 11.36 4.15
CA LEU A 68 -10.59 11.31 2.80
C LEU A 68 -10.20 9.89 2.40
N ASP A 69 -9.51 9.11 3.24
CA ASP A 69 -9.06 7.75 2.92
C ASP A 69 -10.23 6.76 2.74
N VAL A 70 -11.19 6.77 3.65
CA VAL A 70 -12.44 5.99 3.58
C VAL A 70 -13.26 6.46 2.39
N GLY A 71 -13.38 7.77 2.17
CA GLY A 71 -14.07 8.34 1.02
C GLY A 71 -13.44 7.91 -0.31
N LEU A 72 -12.11 7.95 -0.41
CA LEU A 72 -11.34 7.45 -1.54
C LEU A 72 -11.56 5.94 -1.72
N SER A 73 -11.50 5.16 -0.64
CA SER A 73 -11.73 3.72 -0.67
C SER A 73 -13.12 3.36 -1.20
N LEU A 74 -14.17 4.05 -0.73
CA LEU A 74 -15.54 3.88 -1.22
C LEU A 74 -15.69 4.36 -2.67
N ALA A 75 -15.03 5.45 -3.05
CA ALA A 75 -15.04 5.95 -4.43
C ALA A 75 -14.31 5.00 -5.39
N LYS A 76 -13.22 4.35 -4.95
CA LYS A 76 -12.51 3.31 -5.70
C LYS A 76 -13.39 2.09 -5.98
N LEU A 77 -14.28 1.71 -5.04
CA LEU A 77 -15.24 0.61 -5.25
C LEU A 77 -16.23 0.91 -6.37
N ASN A 78 -16.69 2.16 -6.46
CA ASN A 78 -17.65 2.59 -7.49
C ASN A 78 -16.99 2.93 -8.84
N SER A 79 -15.69 3.23 -8.86
CA SER A 79 -14.98 3.65 -10.08
C SER A 79 -13.67 2.89 -10.31
N LYS A 80 -13.70 1.97 -11.27
CA LYS A 80 -12.52 1.25 -11.79
C LYS A 80 -11.48 2.19 -12.43
N ARG A 81 -11.84 3.42 -12.80
CA ARG A 81 -10.88 4.42 -13.31
C ARG A 81 -10.14 5.09 -12.15
N LEU A 82 -10.85 5.42 -11.07
CA LEU A 82 -10.23 6.01 -9.87
C LEU A 82 -9.31 5.00 -9.17
N ALA A 83 -9.75 3.74 -9.04
CA ALA A 83 -8.91 2.67 -8.51
C ALA A 83 -7.60 2.50 -9.31
N ARG A 84 -7.68 2.60 -10.65
CA ARG A 84 -6.50 2.51 -11.53
C ARG A 84 -5.56 3.72 -11.43
N LEU A 85 -6.11 4.91 -11.19
CA LEU A 85 -5.32 6.13 -11.05
C LEU A 85 -4.56 6.16 -9.71
N VAL A 86 -5.20 5.70 -8.63
CA VAL A 86 -4.67 5.82 -7.28
C VAL A 86 -3.84 4.60 -6.85
N ASP A 87 -4.32 3.38 -7.10
CA ASP A 87 -3.64 2.15 -6.66
C ASP A 87 -2.85 1.45 -7.79
N GLY A 88 -2.89 1.98 -9.01
CA GLY A 88 -2.42 1.27 -10.20
C GLY A 88 -3.31 0.08 -10.59
N HIS A 89 -2.81 -0.77 -11.49
CA HIS A 89 -3.50 -1.99 -11.90
C HIS A 89 -2.57 -3.19 -11.88
N ALA A 90 -3.11 -4.34 -11.47
CA ALA A 90 -2.44 -5.62 -11.64
C ALA A 90 -2.13 -5.83 -13.12
N THR A 91 -0.88 -6.10 -13.45
CA THR A 91 -0.42 -6.22 -14.84
C THR A 91 0.22 -7.57 -15.07
N LEU A 92 -0.40 -8.39 -15.92
CA LEU A 92 0.22 -9.62 -16.38
C LEU A 92 1.44 -9.28 -17.24
N VAL A 93 2.61 -9.77 -16.84
CA VAL A 93 3.92 -9.54 -17.48
C VAL A 93 4.53 -10.81 -18.07
N VAL A 94 4.12 -11.99 -17.61
CA VAL A 94 4.44 -13.28 -18.25
C VAL A 94 3.15 -14.07 -18.48
N ASP A 95 3.02 -14.65 -19.67
CA ASP A 95 1.90 -15.49 -20.08
C ASP A 95 2.43 -16.80 -20.68
N HIS A 96 2.19 -17.92 -20.00
CA HIS A 96 2.63 -19.28 -20.39
C HIS A 96 4.08 -19.33 -20.88
N GLY A 97 5.02 -18.91 -20.02
CA GLY A 97 6.45 -18.89 -20.33
C GLY A 97 6.91 -17.82 -21.33
N ARG A 98 6.03 -16.91 -21.76
CA ARG A 98 6.39 -15.81 -22.67
C ARG A 98 6.34 -14.46 -21.96
N PHE A 99 7.44 -13.73 -22.05
CA PHE A 99 7.51 -12.35 -21.57
C PHE A 99 6.66 -11.41 -22.43
N LEU A 100 5.83 -10.60 -21.77
CA LEU A 100 5.04 -9.55 -22.41
C LEU A 100 5.81 -8.22 -22.34
N HIS A 101 6.87 -8.09 -23.15
CA HIS A 101 7.81 -6.94 -23.09
C HIS A 101 7.15 -5.57 -23.14
N HIS A 102 6.04 -5.42 -23.89
CA HIS A 102 5.31 -4.14 -23.92
C HIS A 102 4.77 -3.75 -22.53
N ARG A 103 4.27 -4.73 -21.77
CA ARG A 103 3.73 -4.52 -20.42
C ARG A 103 4.85 -4.37 -19.40
N MET A 104 5.93 -5.15 -19.53
CA MET A 104 7.13 -5.01 -18.71
C MET A 104 7.77 -3.63 -18.86
N ARG A 105 7.91 -3.10 -20.07
CA ARG A 105 8.40 -1.73 -20.32
C ARG A 105 7.54 -0.66 -19.66
N ARG A 106 6.20 -0.83 -19.66
CA ARG A 106 5.28 0.07 -18.96
C ARG A 106 5.43 -0.03 -17.44
N ALA A 107 5.69 -1.22 -16.93
CA ALA A 107 5.97 -1.47 -15.51
C ALA A 107 7.41 -1.15 -15.09
N ARG A 108 8.29 -0.75 -16.04
CA ARG A 108 9.73 -0.53 -15.84
C ARG A 108 10.46 -1.76 -15.25
N LEU A 109 10.04 -2.96 -15.66
CA LEU A 109 10.65 -4.22 -15.25
C LEU A 109 11.47 -4.84 -16.38
N THR A 110 12.56 -5.47 -15.99
CA THR A 110 13.42 -6.33 -16.81
C THR A 110 13.03 -7.79 -16.66
N GLU A 111 13.58 -8.66 -17.51
CA GLU A 111 13.39 -10.11 -17.37
C GLU A 111 14.03 -10.64 -16.08
N ASP A 112 15.16 -10.05 -15.69
CA ASP A 112 15.88 -10.41 -14.47
C ASP A 112 15.06 -10.14 -13.21
N ASP A 113 14.32 -9.02 -13.16
CA ASP A 113 13.42 -8.71 -12.03
C ASP A 113 12.34 -9.79 -11.85
N ILE A 114 11.81 -10.31 -12.96
CA ILE A 114 10.78 -11.37 -12.94
C ILE A 114 11.40 -12.69 -12.48
N LEU A 115 12.56 -13.05 -13.02
CA LEU A 115 13.26 -14.28 -12.65
C LEU A 115 13.78 -14.26 -11.21
N GLU A 116 14.22 -13.10 -10.72
CA GLU A 116 14.58 -12.89 -9.31
C GLU A 116 13.37 -13.15 -8.41
N SER A 117 12.22 -12.54 -8.72
CA SER A 117 11.00 -12.79 -7.95
C SER A 117 10.51 -14.24 -8.06
N ALA A 118 10.73 -14.91 -9.19
CA ALA A 118 10.39 -16.32 -9.37
C ALA A 118 11.28 -17.26 -8.55
N ARG A 119 12.58 -16.94 -8.42
CA ARG A 119 13.51 -17.66 -7.53
C ARG A 119 13.15 -17.44 -6.07
N ASP A 120 12.91 -16.21 -5.65
CA ASP A 120 12.62 -15.89 -4.24
C ASP A 120 11.28 -16.48 -3.77
N SER A 121 10.25 -16.43 -4.61
CA SER A 121 8.90 -16.87 -4.22
C SER A 121 8.65 -18.37 -4.40
N GLN A 122 9.22 -19.01 -5.43
CA GLN A 122 8.88 -20.39 -5.82
C GLN A 122 10.10 -21.25 -6.14
N GLY A 123 11.33 -20.71 -6.07
CA GLY A 123 12.55 -21.45 -6.43
C GLY A 123 12.67 -21.75 -7.93
N ILE A 124 12.01 -20.96 -8.79
CA ILE A 124 11.98 -21.20 -10.24
C ILE A 124 13.13 -20.44 -10.92
N GLU A 125 13.91 -21.14 -11.73
CA GLU A 125 15.06 -20.55 -12.44
C GLU A 125 14.76 -20.15 -13.89
N SER A 126 13.74 -20.74 -14.51
CA SER A 126 13.44 -20.53 -15.93
C SER A 126 12.02 -20.00 -16.17
N VAL A 127 11.88 -19.10 -17.14
CA VAL A 127 10.57 -18.55 -17.51
C VAL A 127 9.61 -19.63 -18.01
N GLY A 128 10.11 -20.71 -18.60
CA GLY A 128 9.28 -21.82 -19.10
C GLY A 128 8.52 -22.57 -18.01
N GLN A 129 8.90 -22.41 -16.74
CA GLN A 129 8.20 -22.96 -15.57
C GLN A 129 7.18 -21.98 -14.98
N ILE A 130 7.02 -20.80 -15.58
CA ILE A 130 6.10 -19.75 -15.11
C ILE A 130 4.86 -19.75 -16.01
N LYS A 131 3.71 -20.11 -15.44
CA LYS A 131 2.42 -20.00 -16.13
C LYS A 131 1.97 -18.54 -16.22
N PHE A 132 2.02 -17.81 -15.11
CA PHE A 132 1.69 -16.39 -15.08
C PHE A 132 2.61 -15.64 -14.13
N ALA A 133 3.05 -14.45 -14.53
CA ALA A 133 3.65 -13.47 -13.62
C ALA A 133 2.83 -12.18 -13.65
N ILE A 134 2.39 -11.71 -12.49
CA ILE A 134 1.49 -10.57 -12.34
C ILE A 134 2.17 -9.54 -11.43
N VAL A 135 2.35 -8.33 -11.93
CA VAL A 135 2.78 -7.19 -11.10
C VAL A 135 1.55 -6.68 -10.37
N GLU A 136 1.55 -6.81 -9.05
CA GLU A 136 0.48 -6.35 -8.17
C GLU A 136 0.50 -4.83 -7.98
N ARG A 137 -0.57 -4.30 -7.37
CA ARG A 137 -0.73 -2.86 -7.10
C ARG A 137 0.34 -2.27 -6.20
N ASN A 138 0.89 -3.08 -5.30
CA ASN A 138 2.01 -2.72 -4.41
C ASN A 138 3.39 -2.90 -5.09
N GLY A 139 3.43 -3.27 -6.37
CA GLY A 139 4.67 -3.49 -7.13
C GLY A 139 5.30 -4.87 -6.96
N LYS A 140 4.76 -5.73 -6.08
CA LYS A 140 5.24 -7.12 -5.96
C LYS A 140 4.90 -7.92 -7.21
N ILE A 141 5.73 -8.90 -7.52
CA ILE A 141 5.49 -9.81 -8.65
C ILE A 141 4.97 -11.14 -8.09
N SER A 142 3.70 -11.42 -8.32
CA SER A 142 3.08 -12.70 -8.02
C SER A 142 3.42 -13.70 -9.12
N ILE A 143 3.98 -14.85 -8.74
CA ILE A 143 4.39 -15.91 -9.67
C ILE A 143 3.47 -17.12 -9.50
N ILE A 144 2.88 -17.57 -10.61
CA ILE A 144 2.08 -18.78 -10.69
C ILE A 144 2.87 -19.82 -11.50
N PRO A 145 3.33 -20.92 -10.88
CA PRO A 145 4.08 -21.96 -11.56
C PRO A 145 3.22 -22.68 -12.62
N GLN A 146 3.91 -23.22 -13.63
CA GLN A 146 3.33 -24.17 -14.57
C GLN A 146 3.32 -25.55 -13.89
N GLU A 147 2.15 -26.20 -13.88
CA GLU A 147 1.98 -27.58 -13.40
C GLU A 147 2.80 -28.57 -14.23
#